data_AF-A0A8K1M267-F1
#
_entry.id   AF-A0A8K1M267-F1
#
_cell.length_a   1.000
_cell.length_b   1.000
_cell.length_c   1.000
_cell.angle_alpha   90.00
_cell.angle_beta   90.00
_cell.angle_gamma   90.00
#
_symmetry.space_group_name_H-M   'P 1'
#
loop_
_entity.id
_entity.type
_entity.pdbx_description
1 polymer ?
#
loop_
_entity_poly.entity_id
_entity_poly.type
_entity_poly.pdbx_seq_one_letter_code
_entity_poly.pdbx_strand_id
1 'polypeptide(L)'
;MARTMGSTPTYCSYQTNGVGALKQSPHMQFQQSYNYGVRFLKRDTLSVRINKHMAKRIATSTGICTKPRRSHMPIVCSAGMTIIFIATECHPWCKTGGLGDVLGGLPPALAAMGHRVMTIVPRYDQYKDAWDTNVLVEVNIGDRTETVRFFHCYKRGVDRVFVDHPMFLEKVWGKTGPKLYGPTTGDDYRDNQLRFCLLCLAALEAPRVLNLNNSEYFSGPYGENVVFVANDWHTGVLPCYLKSIYQAKGMYVNAKVAFCIHNIAYQGRFAREDFELLNLPDSFLPSFDFIDGHFKPVVGRKINWMKAGITECDLVMTVSPHYVKELASGPDKGVELDGILRTKPLETGIVNGMDVYEWNPATDQYISVKYDATTVTEARALNKEMLQAEVGLPVDSSIPLIVFVGRLEEQKGSDILIAAIPEFVEGNVQIIVLGTGKKKMEEELILLEVKYPNNARGIAKFNVPLAHMMFAGADFIIVPSRFEPCGLIQLQGMRYGVVPICSSTGGLVDTVKEGVTGFHMGLFNVECETVDPVDVTAVASTVKRALKQYNTPAFQEMVQNCMAQDLSWKGPAKKWEEVLLGLGVEGSQPGIEGEELAPLAKENVATP
;
A
#
# COMPACT_ATOMS: atom_id res chain seq x y z
N MET A 1 36.07 77.78 22.33
CA MET A 1 35.09 76.91 23.02
C MET A 1 34.00 76.61 22.00
N ALA A 2 34.08 75.58 21.14
CA ALA A 2 34.40 74.16 21.31
C ALA A 2 33.16 73.32 21.62
N ARG A 3 32.91 72.16 20.99
CA ARG A 3 33.51 71.44 19.84
C ARG A 3 32.55 70.23 19.64
N THR A 4 31.88 70.05 18.48
CA THR A 4 32.28 69.25 17.29
C THR A 4 32.33 67.72 17.53
N MET A 5 31.93 66.79 16.64
CA MET A 5 31.19 66.67 15.35
C MET A 5 30.70 65.19 15.33
N GLY A 6 29.74 64.68 14.56
CA GLY A 6 29.24 65.05 13.24
C GLY A 6 30.05 64.36 12.13
N SER A 7 29.44 63.43 11.38
CA SER A 7 29.35 63.45 9.90
C SER A 7 29.09 62.06 9.27
N THR A 8 27.93 61.93 8.61
CA THR A 8 27.63 61.19 7.35
C THR A 8 28.47 61.79 6.18
N PRO A 9 28.35 61.50 4.84
CA PRO A 9 27.23 60.85 4.10
C PRO A 9 27.54 60.12 2.74
N THR A 10 26.46 59.60 2.12
CA THR A 10 26.04 59.64 0.68
C THR A 10 26.75 58.93 -0.49
N TYR A 11 25.89 58.23 -1.25
CA TYR A 11 25.81 58.00 -2.71
C TYR A 11 26.21 59.20 -3.62
N CYS A 12 26.83 58.95 -4.79
CA CYS A 12 26.24 59.20 -6.13
C CYS A 12 27.15 58.79 -7.32
N SER A 13 26.47 58.51 -8.44
CA SER A 13 26.78 58.24 -9.87
C SER A 13 27.99 58.90 -10.57
N TYR A 14 28.44 58.31 -11.71
CA TYR A 14 28.66 58.90 -13.07
C TYR A 14 29.27 57.81 -14.02
N GLN A 15 28.56 57.28 -15.02
CA GLN A 15 28.47 57.64 -16.46
C GLN A 15 29.73 57.48 -17.39
N THR A 16 29.56 56.55 -18.36
CA THR A 16 29.79 56.64 -19.83
C THR A 16 31.15 56.42 -20.55
N ASN A 17 31.03 55.67 -21.67
CA ASN A 17 31.82 55.55 -22.93
C ASN A 17 33.05 54.59 -22.91
N GLY A 18 33.10 53.46 -23.65
CA GLY A 18 33.08 53.26 -25.11
C GLY A 18 34.53 53.30 -25.63
N VAL A 19 35.17 52.32 -26.30
CA VAL A 19 34.84 51.55 -27.53
C VAL A 19 35.90 50.42 -27.75
N GLY A 20 35.47 49.27 -28.32
CA GLY A 20 36.26 48.36 -29.18
C GLY A 20 37.08 47.26 -28.47
N ALA A 21 37.20 46.01 -28.92
CA ALA A 21 36.78 45.35 -30.15
C ALA A 21 36.90 43.80 -30.01
N LEU A 22 36.16 43.08 -30.86
CA LEU A 22 36.47 41.77 -31.45
C LEU A 22 36.30 40.45 -30.64
N LYS A 23 35.31 39.69 -31.14
CA LYS A 23 35.30 38.25 -31.51
C LYS A 23 34.93 37.17 -30.47
N GLN A 24 34.00 36.34 -30.95
CA GLN A 24 33.35 35.17 -30.38
C GLN A 24 34.26 33.92 -30.35
N SER A 25 33.89 33.00 -29.44
CA SER A 25 33.93 31.51 -29.59
C SER A 25 35.25 30.77 -29.25
N PRO A 26 35.25 29.47 -28.88
CA PRO A 26 34.36 28.73 -27.95
C PRO A 26 35.12 27.76 -27.00
N HIS A 27 34.34 27.11 -26.14
CA HIS A 27 34.55 25.81 -25.46
C HIS A 27 35.77 24.97 -25.85
N MET A 28 36.49 24.49 -24.83
CA MET A 28 37.45 23.40 -24.94
C MET A 28 37.18 22.30 -23.89
N GLN A 29 36.94 21.10 -24.41
CA GLN A 29 36.83 19.82 -23.70
C GLN A 29 38.18 19.41 -23.09
N PHE A 30 38.15 18.60 -22.02
CA PHE A 30 39.25 17.69 -21.70
C PHE A 30 38.74 16.25 -21.65
N GLN A 31 39.26 15.46 -22.58
CA GLN A 31 39.25 14.00 -22.58
C GLN A 31 40.33 13.48 -21.63
N GLN A 32 40.07 12.34 -20.96
CA GLN A 32 41.07 11.27 -20.90
C GLN A 32 40.38 9.91 -20.82
N SER A 33 40.94 9.00 -21.61
CA SER A 33 40.46 7.67 -21.98
C SER A 33 41.34 6.59 -21.37
N TYR A 34 40.77 5.44 -20.99
CA TYR A 34 41.45 4.15 -21.07
C TYR A 34 40.50 3.08 -21.62
N ASN A 35 40.96 2.44 -22.71
CA ASN A 35 40.31 1.39 -23.49
C ASN A 35 40.71 0.00 -22.98
N TYR A 36 39.74 -0.92 -22.91
CA TYR A 36 39.79 -2.33 -23.34
C TYR A 36 38.30 -2.77 -23.43
N GLY A 37 37.68 -3.28 -24.49
CA GLY A 37 38.13 -3.70 -25.81
C GLY A 37 37.59 -5.09 -26.15
N VAL A 38 36.28 -5.27 -26.41
CA VAL A 38 35.78 -6.41 -27.23
C VAL A 38 34.54 -5.99 -28.04
N ARG A 39 34.61 -6.20 -29.36
CA ARG A 39 33.67 -5.78 -30.40
C ARG A 39 32.40 -6.64 -30.43
N PHE A 40 31.22 -6.00 -30.52
CA PHE A 40 29.98 -6.65 -30.98
C PHE A 40 29.83 -6.52 -32.49
N LEU A 41 29.72 -7.66 -33.18
CA LEU A 41 29.40 -7.78 -34.60
C LEU A 41 27.88 -7.63 -34.82
N LYS A 42 27.50 -6.75 -35.75
CA LYS A 42 26.15 -6.64 -36.31
C LYS A 42 25.76 -7.96 -36.98
N ARG A 43 24.53 -8.44 -36.74
CA ARG A 43 23.93 -9.55 -37.48
C ARG A 43 22.92 -9.03 -38.48
N ASP A 44 23.23 -9.27 -39.74
CA ASP A 44 22.39 -9.05 -40.90
C ASP A 44 21.20 -10.02 -40.93
N THR A 45 20.14 -9.52 -41.54
CA THR A 45 18.88 -10.18 -41.89
C THR A 45 19.12 -11.23 -42.98
N LEU A 46 18.67 -12.47 -42.74
CA LEU A 46 18.58 -13.50 -43.77
C LEU A 46 17.23 -14.20 -43.68
N SER A 47 16.39 -13.88 -44.66
CA SER A 47 15.11 -14.51 -44.96
C SER A 47 15.33 -15.93 -45.49
N VAL A 48 14.65 -16.91 -44.91
CA VAL A 48 14.52 -18.25 -45.52
C VAL A 48 13.04 -18.62 -45.59
N ARG A 49 12.52 -18.65 -46.82
CA ARG A 49 11.26 -19.30 -47.21
C ARG A 49 11.45 -20.81 -47.16
N ILE A 50 10.50 -21.55 -46.59
CA ILE A 50 10.34 -22.99 -46.87
C ILE A 50 8.86 -23.27 -47.17
N ASN A 51 8.65 -23.84 -48.35
CA ASN A 51 7.38 -24.27 -48.92
C ASN A 51 6.91 -25.62 -48.36
N LYS A 52 5.58 -25.76 -48.24
CA LYS A 52 4.82 -27.01 -48.04
C LYS A 52 4.92 -27.93 -49.28
N HIS A 53 5.02 -29.26 -49.10
CA HIS A 53 4.00 -30.27 -49.46
C HIS A 53 4.49 -31.74 -49.47
N MET A 54 3.58 -32.64 -49.05
CA MET A 54 3.40 -34.10 -49.33
C MET A 54 4.41 -35.10 -48.70
N ALA A 55 4.05 -36.28 -48.18
CA ALA A 55 2.87 -37.18 -48.25
C ALA A 55 2.82 -38.00 -46.91
N LYS A 56 1.75 -38.67 -46.45
CA LYS A 56 1.14 -39.89 -47.05
C LYS A 56 -0.11 -40.35 -46.25
N ARG A 57 -0.95 -41.08 -46.98
CA ARG A 57 -2.31 -41.62 -46.81
C ARG A 57 -2.70 -42.45 -45.56
N ILE A 58 -3.97 -42.23 -45.15
CA ILE A 58 -5.14 -43.14 -44.96
C ILE A 58 -5.02 -44.37 -44.04
N ALA A 59 -5.83 -44.38 -42.97
CA ALA A 59 -6.64 -45.53 -42.56
C ALA A 59 -7.94 -45.05 -41.89
N THR A 60 -9.08 -45.45 -42.45
CA THR A 60 -10.44 -45.26 -41.93
C THR A 60 -10.76 -46.29 -40.85
N SER A 61 -11.31 -45.88 -39.71
CA SER A 61 -12.27 -46.72 -38.98
C SER A 61 -13.28 -45.88 -38.21
N THR A 62 -14.49 -46.42 -38.19
CA THR A 62 -15.76 -45.90 -37.69
C THR A 62 -15.80 -45.77 -36.17
N GLY A 63 -16.28 -44.64 -35.68
CA GLY A 63 -16.64 -44.44 -34.27
C GLY A 63 -17.37 -43.12 -34.08
N ILE A 64 -18.70 -43.19 -33.98
CA ILE A 64 -19.56 -42.05 -33.66
C ILE A 64 -19.16 -41.54 -32.27
N CYS A 65 -18.58 -40.34 -32.18
CA CYS A 65 -18.41 -39.61 -30.93
C CYS A 65 -19.30 -38.37 -30.99
N THR A 66 -20.46 -38.45 -30.36
CA THR A 66 -21.35 -37.32 -30.12
C THR A 66 -20.64 -36.32 -29.21
N LYS A 67 -20.07 -35.25 -29.77
CA LYS A 67 -19.70 -34.07 -28.98
C LYS A 67 -20.98 -33.42 -28.47
N PRO A 68 -21.15 -33.19 -27.15
CA PRO A 68 -22.27 -32.40 -26.69
C PRO A 68 -22.07 -30.97 -27.22
N ARG A 69 -23.02 -30.48 -28.02
CA ARG A 69 -23.16 -29.05 -28.28
C ARG A 69 -23.35 -28.39 -26.93
N ARG A 70 -22.32 -27.72 -26.41
CA ARG A 70 -22.50 -26.72 -25.35
C ARG A 70 -23.42 -25.65 -25.92
N SER A 71 -24.68 -25.69 -25.49
CA SER A 71 -25.62 -24.60 -25.68
C SER A 71 -24.95 -23.33 -25.16
N HIS A 72 -24.56 -22.45 -26.08
CA HIS A 72 -24.23 -21.08 -25.73
C HIS A 72 -25.54 -20.40 -25.41
N MET A 73 -26.02 -20.59 -24.19
CA MET A 73 -26.90 -19.62 -23.58
C MET A 73 -26.06 -18.36 -23.38
N PRO A 74 -26.53 -17.17 -23.81
CA PRO A 74 -25.83 -15.94 -23.49
C PRO A 74 -25.81 -15.81 -21.97
N ILE A 75 -24.62 -15.72 -21.38
CA ILE A 75 -24.50 -15.33 -19.98
C ILE A 75 -24.94 -13.88 -19.92
N VAL A 76 -26.16 -13.64 -19.44
CA VAL A 76 -26.59 -12.32 -19.02
C VAL A 76 -26.05 -12.16 -17.59
N CYS A 77 -24.86 -11.58 -17.42
CA CYS A 77 -24.37 -11.24 -16.08
C CYS A 77 -25.14 -10.02 -15.56
N SER A 78 -26.32 -10.28 -15.01
CA SER A 78 -27.02 -9.39 -14.08
C SER A 78 -26.84 -9.86 -12.62
N ALA A 79 -25.80 -10.65 -12.34
CA ALA A 79 -25.59 -11.34 -11.06
C ALA A 79 -24.33 -10.80 -10.37
N GLY A 80 -24.43 -10.48 -9.08
CA GLY A 80 -23.34 -9.96 -8.24
C GLY A 80 -23.79 -8.76 -7.40
N MET A 81 -22.94 -8.32 -6.47
CA MET A 81 -23.15 -7.09 -5.71
C MET A 81 -22.66 -5.86 -6.50
N THR A 82 -23.19 -4.70 -6.15
CA THR A 82 -22.56 -3.41 -6.49
C THR A 82 -21.76 -2.92 -5.29
N ILE A 83 -20.43 -2.97 -5.39
CA ILE A 83 -19.50 -2.71 -4.29
C ILE A 83 -18.68 -1.46 -4.61
N ILE A 84 -18.65 -0.52 -3.68
CA ILE A 84 -17.94 0.75 -3.86
C ILE A 84 -16.96 0.91 -2.71
N PHE A 85 -15.67 0.86 -3.01
CA PHE A 85 -14.62 1.14 -2.04
C PHE A 85 -14.28 2.62 -2.02
N ILE A 86 -14.18 3.20 -0.82
CA ILE A 86 -13.70 4.57 -0.63
C ILE A 86 -12.45 4.52 0.23
N ALA A 87 -11.39 5.19 -0.22
CA ALA A 87 -10.13 5.27 0.49
C ALA A 87 -9.35 6.54 0.08
N THR A 88 -8.21 6.77 0.70
CA THR A 88 -7.24 7.81 0.33
C THR A 88 -6.09 7.29 -0.51
N GLU A 89 -5.97 5.97 -0.67
CA GLU A 89 -4.89 5.32 -1.41
C GLU A 89 -5.43 4.25 -2.35
N CYS A 90 -4.81 4.13 -3.52
CA CYS A 90 -5.05 3.05 -4.46
C CYS A 90 -3.80 2.86 -5.32
N HIS A 91 -3.14 1.72 -5.15
CA HIS A 91 -2.02 1.34 -6.00
C HIS A 91 -2.50 1.08 -7.45
N PRO A 92 -1.78 1.53 -8.49
CA PRO A 92 -0.45 2.17 -8.47
C PRO A 92 -0.43 3.70 -8.36
N TRP A 93 -1.58 4.38 -8.27
CA TRP A 93 -1.67 5.85 -8.39
C TRP A 93 -1.21 6.62 -7.16
N CYS A 94 -1.61 6.19 -5.96
CA CYS A 94 -1.23 6.83 -4.70
C CYS A 94 -1.12 5.79 -3.59
N LYS A 95 0.02 5.79 -2.88
CA LYS A 95 0.36 4.78 -1.89
C LYS A 95 1.37 5.32 -0.88
N THR A 96 1.12 5.09 0.40
CA THR A 96 2.09 5.27 1.50
C THR A 96 2.36 3.96 2.24
N GLY A 97 1.42 3.00 2.17
CA GLY A 97 1.53 1.71 2.82
C GLY A 97 0.55 0.68 2.30
N GLY A 98 0.12 -0.23 3.18
CA GLY A 98 -0.72 -1.38 2.81
C GLY A 98 -2.15 -1.02 2.39
N LEU A 99 -2.68 0.15 2.78
CA LEU A 99 -4.01 0.59 2.34
C LEU A 99 -4.08 0.64 0.81
N GLY A 100 -3.12 1.28 0.17
CA GLY A 100 -3.05 1.35 -1.30
C GLY A 100 -2.96 -0.02 -1.97
N ASP A 101 -2.27 -0.99 -1.36
CA ASP A 101 -2.16 -2.36 -1.88
C ASP A 101 -3.48 -3.13 -1.78
N VAL A 102 -4.21 -2.98 -0.66
CA VAL A 102 -5.53 -3.61 -0.51
C VAL A 102 -6.48 -3.07 -1.58
N LEU A 103 -6.55 -1.75 -1.76
CA LEU A 103 -7.37 -1.14 -2.82
C LEU A 103 -6.84 -1.45 -4.22
N GLY A 104 -5.55 -1.75 -4.37
CA GLY A 104 -4.96 -2.24 -5.60
C GLY A 104 -5.47 -3.64 -5.99
N GLY A 105 -5.51 -4.58 -5.05
CA GLY A 105 -5.72 -6.01 -5.32
C GLY A 105 -7.08 -6.62 -4.93
N LEU A 106 -7.71 -6.17 -3.84
CA LEU A 106 -9.01 -6.72 -3.43
C LEU A 106 -10.16 -6.36 -4.40
N PRO A 107 -10.31 -5.11 -4.87
CA PRO A 107 -11.38 -4.75 -5.80
C PRO A 107 -11.32 -5.54 -7.13
N PRO A 108 -10.15 -5.73 -7.78
CA PRO A 108 -10.04 -6.61 -8.94
C PRO A 108 -10.42 -8.06 -8.67
N ALA A 109 -10.05 -8.62 -7.51
CA ALA A 109 -10.42 -9.98 -7.16
C ALA A 109 -11.94 -10.15 -7.00
N LEU A 110 -12.63 -9.16 -6.41
CA LEU A 110 -14.10 -9.15 -6.34
C LEU A 110 -14.76 -8.93 -7.70
N ALA A 111 -14.18 -8.09 -8.56
CA ALA A 111 -14.65 -7.90 -9.93
C ALA A 111 -14.50 -9.19 -10.76
N ALA A 112 -13.42 -9.94 -10.55
CA ALA A 112 -13.20 -11.25 -11.17
C ALA A 112 -14.23 -12.30 -10.73
N MET A 113 -14.84 -12.13 -9.55
CA MET A 113 -15.98 -12.92 -9.08
C MET A 113 -17.31 -12.46 -9.69
N GLY A 114 -17.31 -11.50 -10.62
CA GLY A 114 -18.51 -11.04 -11.33
C GLY A 114 -19.27 -9.90 -10.64
N HIS A 115 -18.74 -9.31 -9.58
CA HIS A 115 -19.34 -8.13 -8.96
C HIS A 115 -19.07 -6.85 -9.78
N ARG A 116 -19.98 -5.87 -9.67
CA ARG A 116 -19.74 -4.52 -10.19
C ARG A 116 -18.97 -3.73 -9.14
N VAL A 117 -17.71 -3.41 -9.39
CA VAL A 117 -16.82 -2.84 -8.38
C VAL A 117 -16.27 -1.48 -8.81
N MET A 118 -16.41 -0.50 -7.93
CA MET A 118 -15.80 0.83 -8.07
C MET A 118 -14.85 1.12 -6.92
N THR A 119 -13.76 1.84 -7.19
CA THR A 119 -12.96 2.48 -6.14
C THR A 119 -12.96 3.99 -6.32
N ILE A 120 -13.17 4.73 -5.25
CA ILE A 120 -13.18 6.20 -5.23
C ILE A 120 -12.05 6.66 -4.31
N VAL A 121 -11.09 7.38 -4.88
CA VAL A 121 -9.96 7.97 -4.15
C VAL A 121 -9.72 9.42 -4.60
N PRO A 122 -9.03 10.26 -3.83
CA PRO A 122 -8.66 11.60 -4.32
C PRO A 122 -7.69 11.56 -5.51
N ARG A 123 -7.77 12.56 -6.38
CA ARG A 123 -6.78 12.79 -7.44
C ARG A 123 -5.65 13.66 -6.90
N TYR A 124 -4.56 13.02 -6.48
CA TYR A 124 -3.39 13.72 -5.92
C TYR A 124 -2.40 14.19 -6.98
N ASP A 125 -2.39 13.59 -8.17
CA ASP A 125 -1.53 13.95 -9.29
C ASP A 125 -2.29 13.78 -10.61
N GLN A 126 -1.71 14.27 -11.70
CA GLN A 126 -2.28 14.19 -13.04
C GLN A 126 -2.04 12.80 -13.65
N TYR A 127 -2.76 11.79 -13.16
CA TYR A 127 -2.63 10.41 -13.63
C TYR A 127 -2.91 10.27 -15.13
N LYS A 128 -1.93 9.74 -15.87
CA LYS A 128 -1.96 9.62 -17.33
C LYS A 128 -3.09 8.74 -17.87
N ASP A 129 -3.43 7.68 -17.15
CA ASP A 129 -4.44 6.69 -17.55
C ASP A 129 -5.84 7.03 -17.02
N ALA A 130 -6.02 8.19 -16.39
CA ALA A 130 -7.30 8.69 -15.93
C ALA A 130 -7.81 9.82 -16.85
N TRP A 131 -9.03 9.68 -17.37
CA TRP A 131 -9.67 10.69 -18.22
C TRP A 131 -10.76 11.45 -17.47
N ASP A 132 -10.99 12.70 -17.86
CA ASP A 132 -12.05 13.54 -17.30
C ASP A 132 -13.42 13.01 -17.76
N THR A 133 -14.35 12.79 -16.82
CA THR A 133 -15.72 12.36 -17.14
C THR A 133 -16.60 13.53 -17.61
N ASN A 134 -16.12 14.77 -17.48
CA ASN A 134 -16.87 16.02 -17.64
C ASN A 134 -18.07 16.17 -16.69
N VAL A 135 -18.16 15.34 -15.65
CA VAL A 135 -19.18 15.45 -14.61
C VAL A 135 -18.66 16.35 -13.49
N LEU A 136 -19.45 17.38 -13.18
CA LEU A 136 -19.23 18.32 -12.09
C LEU A 136 -20.36 18.17 -11.07
N VAL A 137 -20.01 18.18 -9.79
CA VAL A 137 -20.98 18.14 -8.69
C VAL A 137 -20.61 19.21 -7.66
N GLU A 138 -21.62 19.88 -7.13
CA GLU A 138 -21.46 20.81 -6.02
C GLU A 138 -21.67 20.08 -4.69
N VAL A 139 -20.72 20.22 -3.77
CA VAL A 139 -20.78 19.65 -2.41
C VAL A 139 -20.60 20.76 -1.38
N ASN A 140 -21.34 20.68 -0.27
CA ASN A 140 -21.26 21.67 0.80
C ASN A 140 -20.33 21.18 1.92
N ILE A 141 -19.30 21.96 2.22
CA ILE A 141 -18.26 21.63 3.21
C ILE A 141 -18.00 22.86 4.07
N GLY A 142 -18.22 22.75 5.38
CA GLY A 142 -18.28 23.91 6.26
C GLY A 142 -19.24 24.98 5.72
N ASP A 143 -18.78 26.20 5.61
CA ASP A 143 -19.55 27.35 5.12
C ASP A 143 -19.49 27.53 3.59
N ARG A 144 -18.91 26.59 2.84
CA ARG A 144 -18.64 26.73 1.39
C ARG A 144 -19.34 25.66 0.56
N THR A 145 -19.68 26.04 -0.65
CA THR A 145 -20.03 25.12 -1.74
C THR A 145 -18.81 24.99 -2.64
N GLU A 146 -18.28 23.78 -2.74
CA GLU A 146 -17.12 23.45 -3.57
C GLU A 146 -17.57 22.62 -4.77
N THR A 147 -17.00 22.88 -5.94
CA THR A 147 -17.27 22.08 -7.15
C THR A 147 -16.21 20.99 -7.29
N VAL A 148 -16.65 19.74 -7.27
CA VAL A 148 -15.79 18.58 -7.51
C VAL A 148 -15.97 18.06 -8.92
N ARG A 149 -14.89 17.51 -9.46
CA ARG A 149 -14.87 16.85 -10.77
C ARG A 149 -14.46 15.40 -10.60
N PHE A 150 -14.95 14.53 -11.48
CA PHE A 150 -14.57 13.12 -11.47
C PHE A 150 -13.70 12.77 -12.68
N PHE A 151 -12.57 12.16 -12.41
CA PHE A 151 -11.78 11.44 -13.41
C PHE A 151 -12.05 9.95 -13.28
N HIS A 152 -11.90 9.21 -14.38
CA HIS A 152 -12.19 7.78 -14.43
C HIS A 152 -11.10 7.02 -15.18
N CYS A 153 -10.88 5.78 -14.74
CA CYS A 153 -10.06 4.77 -15.40
C CYS A 153 -10.73 3.41 -15.21
N TYR A 154 -10.90 2.62 -16.28
CA TYR A 154 -11.41 1.25 -16.18
C TYR A 154 -10.25 0.27 -16.30
N LYS A 155 -10.01 -0.52 -15.25
CA LYS A 155 -8.79 -1.34 -15.15
C LYS A 155 -9.01 -2.60 -14.33
N ARG A 156 -8.59 -3.77 -14.85
CA ARG A 156 -8.76 -5.10 -14.22
C ARG A 156 -10.20 -5.37 -13.76
N GLY A 157 -11.18 -4.98 -14.59
CA GLY A 157 -12.61 -5.16 -14.29
C GLY A 157 -13.22 -4.13 -13.34
N VAL A 158 -12.43 -3.18 -12.81
CA VAL A 158 -12.85 -2.21 -11.79
C VAL A 158 -12.96 -0.80 -12.38
N ASP A 159 -14.03 -0.09 -12.03
CA ASP A 159 -14.15 1.34 -12.26
C ASP A 159 -13.36 2.13 -11.20
N ARG A 160 -12.26 2.76 -11.61
CA ARG A 160 -11.39 3.56 -10.75
C ARG A 160 -11.75 5.04 -10.94
N VAL A 161 -12.36 5.64 -9.93
CA VAL A 161 -12.82 7.03 -9.94
C VAL A 161 -11.91 7.87 -9.04
N PHE A 162 -11.48 9.02 -9.57
CA PHE A 162 -10.64 9.97 -8.86
C PHE A 162 -11.38 11.28 -8.64
N VAL A 163 -11.48 11.71 -7.38
CA VAL A 163 -12.08 12.99 -7.00
C VAL A 163 -11.07 14.11 -7.22
N ASP A 164 -11.29 14.93 -8.24
CA ASP A 164 -10.43 16.04 -8.63
C ASP A 164 -10.90 17.34 -7.97
N HIS A 165 -9.97 17.95 -7.23
CA HIS A 165 -10.17 19.21 -6.53
C HIS A 165 -8.80 19.84 -6.18
N PRO A 166 -8.65 21.18 -6.17
CA PRO A 166 -7.41 21.85 -5.78
C PRO A 166 -6.85 21.42 -4.41
N MET A 167 -7.72 21.11 -3.44
CA MET A 167 -7.31 20.63 -2.10
C MET A 167 -6.57 19.29 -2.12
N PHE A 168 -6.59 18.56 -3.23
CA PHE A 168 -5.79 17.34 -3.42
C PHE A 168 -4.63 17.60 -4.38
N LEU A 169 -4.92 18.09 -5.58
CA LEU A 169 -3.96 18.17 -6.67
C LEU A 169 -2.84 19.20 -6.41
N GLU A 170 -3.17 20.38 -5.83
CA GLU A 170 -2.18 21.44 -5.62
C GLU A 170 -1.25 21.16 -4.44
N LYS A 171 -1.62 20.23 -3.54
CA LYS A 171 -0.84 19.91 -2.34
C LYS A 171 0.42 19.10 -2.66
N VAL A 172 0.37 18.30 -3.71
CA VAL A 172 1.44 17.37 -4.07
C VAL A 172 2.07 17.87 -5.38
N TRP A 173 2.78 19.00 -5.32
CA TRP A 173 3.49 19.51 -6.50
C TRP A 173 4.75 18.68 -6.77
N GLY A 174 4.79 18.03 -7.93
CA GLY A 174 5.86 17.10 -8.32
C GLY A 174 5.52 15.67 -7.92
N LYS A 175 5.85 14.71 -8.81
CA LYS A 175 5.55 13.27 -8.74
C LYS A 175 5.15 12.83 -7.34
N THR A 176 3.89 12.43 -7.16
CA THR A 176 3.30 11.99 -5.89
C THR A 176 4.32 11.29 -4.99
N GLY A 177 4.94 12.07 -4.10
CA GLY A 177 5.75 11.54 -3.01
C GLY A 177 4.84 11.03 -1.89
N PRO A 178 5.39 10.54 -0.78
CA PRO A 178 4.61 10.05 0.38
C PRO A 178 3.80 11.13 1.14
N LYS A 179 3.61 12.33 0.56
CA LYS A 179 3.05 13.53 1.21
C LYS A 179 1.54 13.67 1.03
N LEU A 180 0.79 12.55 1.05
CA LEU A 180 -0.66 12.57 0.84
C LEU A 180 -1.41 13.27 1.99
N TYR A 181 -0.94 13.05 3.22
CA TYR A 181 -1.58 13.48 4.45
C TYR A 181 -0.96 14.73 5.07
N GLY A 182 0.27 15.06 4.69
CA GLY A 182 1.04 16.14 5.30
C GLY A 182 2.31 16.52 4.54
N PRO A 183 2.90 17.71 4.82
CA PRO A 183 4.11 18.18 4.16
C PRO A 183 5.37 17.37 4.54
N THR A 184 5.37 16.78 5.74
CA THR A 184 6.44 15.98 6.36
C THR A 184 5.84 14.86 7.18
N THR A 185 6.52 13.71 7.28
CA THR A 185 6.07 12.61 8.15
C THR A 185 5.97 13.06 9.60
N GLY A 186 4.80 12.89 10.21
CA GLY A 186 4.50 13.33 11.57
C GLY A 186 3.78 14.68 11.66
N ASP A 187 3.65 15.42 10.56
CA ASP A 187 2.91 16.68 10.50
C ASP A 187 1.79 16.58 9.46
N ASP A 188 0.53 16.68 9.88
CA ASP A 188 -0.63 16.65 9.00
C ASP A 188 -0.95 18.01 8.37
N TYR A 189 -1.58 18.00 7.18
CA TYR A 189 -2.16 19.24 6.65
C TYR A 189 -3.37 19.67 7.49
N ARG A 190 -3.44 20.97 7.80
CA ARG A 190 -4.53 21.57 8.60
C ARG A 190 -5.91 21.39 7.98
N ASP A 191 -5.99 21.27 6.66
CA ASP A 191 -7.24 21.11 5.91
C ASP A 191 -7.65 19.64 5.71
N ASN A 192 -7.00 18.68 6.39
CA ASN A 192 -7.34 17.26 6.27
C ASN A 192 -8.82 16.95 6.55
N GLN A 193 -9.44 17.60 7.54
CA GLN A 193 -10.87 17.44 7.81
C GLN A 193 -11.71 17.81 6.60
N LEU A 194 -11.54 19.03 6.07
CA LEU A 194 -12.30 19.50 4.91
C LEU A 194 -12.03 18.65 3.66
N ARG A 195 -10.78 18.26 3.44
CA ARG A 195 -10.37 17.36 2.34
C ARG A 195 -11.12 16.04 2.38
N PHE A 196 -11.20 15.41 3.55
CA PHE A 196 -11.81 14.08 3.64
C PHE A 196 -13.34 14.14 3.80
N CYS A 197 -13.91 15.26 4.26
CA CYS A 197 -15.33 15.58 4.05
C CYS A 197 -15.66 15.66 2.55
N LEU A 198 -14.86 16.40 1.77
CA LEU A 198 -15.01 16.52 0.32
C LEU A 198 -15.00 15.15 -0.36
N LEU A 199 -14.04 14.30 -0.01
CA LEU A 199 -13.95 12.93 -0.50
C LEU A 199 -15.23 12.14 -0.20
N CYS A 200 -15.70 12.14 1.05
CA CYS A 200 -16.86 11.35 1.45
C CYS A 200 -18.15 11.83 0.76
N LEU A 201 -18.35 13.14 0.64
CA LEU A 201 -19.52 13.70 -0.05
C LEU A 201 -19.48 13.40 -1.55
N ALA A 202 -18.33 13.62 -2.21
CA ALA A 202 -18.15 13.29 -3.61
C ALA A 202 -18.34 11.79 -3.89
N ALA A 203 -17.88 10.93 -2.98
CA ALA A 203 -18.03 9.48 -3.09
C ALA A 203 -19.48 9.00 -2.99
N LEU A 204 -20.35 9.73 -2.29
CA LEU A 204 -21.79 9.46 -2.23
C LEU A 204 -22.53 9.98 -3.48
N GLU A 205 -21.94 10.89 -4.24
CA GLU A 205 -22.53 11.41 -5.49
C GLU A 205 -22.18 10.54 -6.70
N ALA A 206 -20.91 10.12 -6.80
CA ALA A 206 -20.38 9.35 -7.93
C ALA A 206 -21.27 8.18 -8.41
N PRO A 207 -21.86 7.33 -7.53
CA PRO A 207 -22.65 6.17 -7.96
C PRO A 207 -23.94 6.54 -8.71
N ARG A 208 -24.46 7.74 -8.44
CA ARG A 208 -25.71 8.25 -9.03
C ARG A 208 -25.45 9.03 -10.31
N VAL A 209 -24.37 9.80 -10.35
CA VAL A 209 -24.12 10.78 -11.42
C VAL A 209 -23.24 10.26 -12.55
N LEU A 210 -22.37 9.28 -12.29
CA LEU A 210 -21.45 8.76 -13.30
C LEU A 210 -22.09 7.65 -14.12
N ASN A 211 -22.26 7.90 -15.42
CA ASN A 211 -22.74 6.90 -16.36
C ASN A 211 -21.55 6.10 -16.94
N LEU A 212 -21.28 4.92 -16.38
CA LEU A 212 -20.10 4.10 -16.70
C LEU A 212 -20.50 2.84 -17.48
N ASN A 213 -19.98 2.72 -18.70
CA ASN A 213 -20.39 1.70 -19.68
C ASN A 213 -19.21 0.85 -20.18
N ASN A 214 -18.10 0.83 -19.43
CA ASN A 214 -16.88 0.13 -19.81
C ASN A 214 -16.95 -1.38 -19.59
N SER A 215 -17.82 -1.84 -18.68
CA SER A 215 -18.05 -3.26 -18.44
C SER A 215 -18.92 -3.87 -19.54
N GLU A 216 -18.61 -5.11 -19.95
CA GLU A 216 -19.47 -5.88 -20.86
C GLU A 216 -20.80 -6.29 -20.22
N TYR A 217 -20.87 -6.29 -18.89
CA TYR A 217 -21.99 -6.82 -18.11
C TYR A 217 -22.84 -5.73 -17.46
N PHE A 218 -22.23 -4.60 -17.13
CA PHE A 218 -22.88 -3.48 -16.44
C PHE A 218 -22.80 -2.19 -17.25
N SER A 219 -23.89 -1.44 -17.28
CA SER A 219 -24.00 -0.15 -17.96
C SER A 219 -24.80 0.84 -17.11
N GLY A 220 -24.73 2.12 -17.44
CA GLY A 220 -25.45 3.15 -16.69
C GLY A 220 -24.76 3.57 -15.40
N PRO A 221 -25.46 4.35 -14.55
CA PRO A 221 -25.01 4.62 -13.19
C PRO A 221 -24.93 3.34 -12.34
N TYR A 222 -24.17 3.41 -11.26
CA TYR A 222 -24.09 2.34 -10.26
C TYR A 222 -25.41 2.20 -9.48
N GLY A 223 -26.14 3.31 -9.33
CA GLY A 223 -27.45 3.32 -8.69
C GLY A 223 -27.36 3.40 -7.16
N GLU A 224 -28.41 2.96 -6.49
CA GLU A 224 -28.61 3.18 -5.04
C GLU A 224 -28.56 1.91 -4.19
N ASN A 225 -28.67 0.74 -4.81
CA ASN A 225 -28.56 -0.56 -4.14
C ASN A 225 -27.08 -0.98 -4.09
N VAL A 226 -26.33 -0.35 -3.19
CA VAL A 226 -24.87 -0.46 -3.15
C VAL A 226 -24.36 -0.81 -1.75
N VAL A 227 -23.25 -1.55 -1.72
CA VAL A 227 -22.44 -1.75 -0.51
C VAL A 227 -21.24 -0.81 -0.58
N PHE A 228 -21.21 0.18 0.31
CA PHE A 228 -20.04 1.04 0.49
C PHE A 228 -19.05 0.35 1.43
N VAL A 229 -17.78 0.28 1.03
CA VAL A 229 -16.67 -0.16 1.87
C VAL A 229 -15.81 1.06 2.20
N ALA A 230 -16.01 1.62 3.38
CA ALA A 230 -15.28 2.77 3.91
C ALA A 230 -13.99 2.28 4.60
N ASN A 231 -12.84 2.71 4.10
CA ASN A 231 -11.53 2.30 4.60
C ASN A 231 -10.87 3.40 5.45
N ASP A 232 -10.52 3.05 6.70
CA ASP A 232 -9.86 3.91 7.68
C ASP A 232 -10.58 5.22 8.02
N TRP A 233 -10.03 5.95 8.99
CA TRP A 233 -10.62 7.17 9.57
C TRP A 233 -10.99 8.24 8.54
N HIS A 234 -10.25 8.33 7.42
CA HIS A 234 -10.51 9.29 6.34
C HIS A 234 -11.94 9.19 5.80
N THR A 235 -12.54 7.99 5.88
CA THR A 235 -13.89 7.71 5.40
C THR A 235 -14.88 7.46 6.54
N GLY A 236 -14.48 7.67 7.80
CA GLY A 236 -15.32 7.44 8.98
C GLY A 236 -16.57 8.30 9.04
N VAL A 237 -16.58 9.45 8.36
CA VAL A 237 -17.75 10.35 8.28
C VAL A 237 -18.78 9.91 7.22
N LEU A 238 -18.39 9.06 6.25
CA LEU A 238 -19.26 8.59 5.16
C LEU A 238 -20.61 8.02 5.63
N PRO A 239 -20.69 7.09 6.61
CA PRO A 239 -21.98 6.58 7.09
C PRO A 239 -22.86 7.67 7.72
N CYS A 240 -22.26 8.70 8.32
CA CYS A 240 -23.00 9.83 8.88
C CYS A 240 -23.65 10.67 7.77
N TYR A 241 -22.91 10.97 6.70
CA TYR A 241 -23.45 11.69 5.54
C TYR A 241 -24.51 10.89 4.79
N LEU A 242 -24.28 9.59 4.60
CA LEU A 242 -25.26 8.71 3.98
C LEU A 242 -26.62 8.79 4.69
N LYS A 243 -26.62 8.66 6.03
CA LYS A 243 -27.84 8.72 6.85
C LYS A 243 -28.48 10.10 6.87
N SER A 244 -27.69 11.13 7.14
CA SER A 244 -28.18 12.49 7.39
C SER A 244 -28.64 13.24 6.15
N ILE A 245 -27.94 13.07 5.01
CA ILE A 245 -28.19 13.85 3.80
C ILE A 245 -29.03 13.07 2.80
N TYR A 246 -28.74 11.78 2.61
CA TYR A 246 -29.32 10.99 1.52
C TYR A 246 -30.51 10.15 1.97
N GLN A 247 -30.33 9.29 2.97
CA GLN A 247 -31.42 8.43 3.46
C GLN A 247 -32.57 9.23 4.06
N ALA A 248 -32.27 10.36 4.73
CA ALA A 248 -33.27 11.31 5.20
C ALA A 248 -34.15 11.88 4.06
N LYS A 249 -33.69 11.85 2.81
CA LYS A 249 -34.41 12.30 1.61
C LYS A 249 -34.96 11.15 0.76
N GLY A 250 -34.93 9.91 1.26
CA GLY A 250 -35.41 8.73 0.54
C GLY A 250 -34.46 8.23 -0.55
N MET A 251 -33.19 8.63 -0.52
CA MET A 251 -32.13 8.14 -1.41
C MET A 251 -31.27 7.09 -0.70
N TYR A 252 -30.70 6.13 -1.43
CA TYR A 252 -29.85 5.08 -0.85
C TYR A 252 -30.50 4.29 0.30
N VAL A 253 -31.83 4.10 0.22
CA VAL A 253 -32.63 3.48 1.30
C VAL A 253 -32.11 2.08 1.65
N ASN A 254 -31.68 1.32 0.65
CA ASN A 254 -31.14 -0.03 0.81
C ASN A 254 -29.61 -0.10 0.92
N ALA A 255 -28.91 1.03 0.77
CA ALA A 255 -27.45 1.01 0.79
C ALA A 255 -26.93 0.69 2.19
N LYS A 256 -25.78 0.00 2.23
CA LYS A 256 -25.13 -0.44 3.47
C LYS A 256 -23.67 -0.01 3.50
N VAL A 257 -23.14 0.24 4.68
CA VAL A 257 -21.74 0.63 4.88
C VAL A 257 -21.01 -0.43 5.69
N ALA A 258 -20.00 -1.06 5.08
CA ALA A 258 -18.96 -1.80 5.77
C ALA A 258 -17.80 -0.85 6.07
N PHE A 259 -17.38 -0.75 7.33
CA PHE A 259 -16.25 0.04 7.77
C PHE A 259 -15.05 -0.87 8.06
N CYS A 260 -13.98 -0.73 7.28
CA CYS A 260 -12.77 -1.53 7.40
C CYS A 260 -11.66 -0.73 8.08
N ILE A 261 -11.21 -1.24 9.23
CA ILE A 261 -10.07 -0.70 9.99
C ILE A 261 -8.81 -1.37 9.46
N HIS A 262 -7.94 -0.61 8.78
CA HIS A 262 -6.62 -1.08 8.35
C HIS A 262 -5.55 -0.74 9.39
N ASN A 263 -5.71 0.35 10.14
CA ASN A 263 -4.82 0.70 11.23
C ASN A 263 -5.51 1.55 12.32
N ILE A 264 -5.67 0.99 13.51
CA ILE A 264 -6.35 1.66 14.64
C ILE A 264 -5.58 2.86 15.20
N ALA A 265 -4.27 2.98 14.90
CA ALA A 265 -3.45 4.06 15.44
C ALA A 265 -3.82 5.45 14.87
N TYR A 266 -4.41 5.50 13.68
CA TYR A 266 -4.84 6.74 13.03
C TYR A 266 -6.37 6.82 13.03
N GLN A 267 -6.93 7.72 13.84
CA GLN A 267 -8.36 7.73 14.14
C GLN A 267 -9.12 8.99 13.68
N GLY A 268 -8.41 9.99 13.14
CA GLY A 268 -9.00 11.29 12.84
C GLY A 268 -9.51 11.97 14.12
N ARG A 269 -8.58 12.24 15.06
CA ARG A 269 -8.86 12.92 16.32
C ARG A 269 -8.68 14.43 16.13
N PHE A 270 -9.77 15.17 16.22
CA PHE A 270 -9.78 16.62 15.99
C PHE A 270 -10.38 17.39 17.17
N ALA A 271 -10.24 18.71 17.16
CA ALA A 271 -10.81 19.56 18.19
C ALA A 271 -12.33 19.39 18.23
N ARG A 272 -12.95 19.47 19.41
CA ARG A 272 -14.39 19.26 19.54
C ARG A 272 -15.17 20.28 18.72
N GLU A 273 -14.68 21.51 18.66
CA GLU A 273 -15.28 22.66 17.97
C GLU A 273 -15.35 22.42 16.45
N ASP A 274 -14.43 21.64 15.90
CA ASP A 274 -14.36 21.34 14.47
C ASP A 274 -15.55 20.49 13.98
N PHE A 275 -16.40 19.96 14.88
CA PHE A 275 -17.63 19.27 14.49
C PHE A 275 -18.54 20.13 13.60
N GLU A 276 -18.56 21.45 13.82
CA GLU A 276 -19.35 22.38 13.02
C GLU A 276 -18.93 22.38 11.53
N LEU A 277 -17.65 22.12 11.25
CA LEU A 277 -17.12 22.04 9.87
C LEU A 277 -17.70 20.85 9.09
N LEU A 278 -18.22 19.84 9.80
CA LEU A 278 -18.77 18.63 9.18
C LEU A 278 -20.16 18.85 8.59
N ASN A 279 -20.87 19.94 8.91
CA ASN A 279 -22.26 20.17 8.49
C ASN A 279 -23.22 19.00 8.82
N LEU A 280 -22.98 18.31 9.93
CA LEU A 280 -23.83 17.23 10.41
C LEU A 280 -24.81 17.73 11.47
N PRO A 281 -26.03 17.17 11.57
CA PRO A 281 -26.94 17.46 12.68
C PRO A 281 -26.31 17.09 14.03
N ASP A 282 -26.60 17.87 15.07
CA ASP A 282 -26.11 17.65 16.45
C ASP A 282 -26.42 16.25 17.00
N SER A 283 -27.44 15.57 16.46
CA SER A 283 -27.78 14.19 16.84
C SER A 283 -26.66 13.18 16.56
N PHE A 284 -25.73 13.49 15.64
CA PHE A 284 -24.56 12.64 15.35
C PHE A 284 -23.38 12.89 16.28
N LEU A 285 -23.36 14.01 17.00
CA LEU A 285 -22.24 14.36 17.86
C LEU A 285 -21.85 13.26 18.86
N PRO A 286 -22.78 12.55 19.53
CA PRO A 286 -22.43 11.45 20.44
C PRO A 286 -21.59 10.33 19.79
N SER A 287 -21.76 10.11 18.48
CA SER A 287 -20.98 9.13 17.71
C SER A 287 -19.53 9.57 17.54
N PHE A 288 -19.27 10.88 17.47
CA PHE A 288 -17.93 11.46 17.40
C PHE A 288 -17.29 11.71 18.76
N ASP A 289 -18.10 11.96 19.80
CA ASP A 289 -17.60 12.41 21.11
C ASP A 289 -16.63 11.39 21.72
N PHE A 290 -15.44 11.86 22.06
CA PHE A 290 -14.33 11.01 22.48
C PHE A 290 -13.48 11.73 23.53
N ILE A 291 -13.09 11.01 24.57
CA ILE A 291 -12.13 11.50 25.57
C ILE A 291 -10.78 10.92 25.20
N ASP A 292 -9.89 11.78 24.71
CA ASP A 292 -8.52 11.41 24.41
C ASP A 292 -7.71 11.42 25.70
N GLY A 293 -7.31 10.23 26.15
CA GLY A 293 -6.49 10.00 27.33
C GLY A 293 -4.99 9.94 27.01
N HIS A 294 -4.57 10.03 25.75
CA HIS A 294 -3.15 10.10 25.42
C HIS A 294 -2.55 11.46 25.80
N PHE A 295 -1.40 11.41 26.48
CA PHE A 295 -0.70 12.59 27.03
C PHE A 295 -0.15 13.59 25.99
N LYS A 296 -0.40 13.42 24.69
CA LYS A 296 0.08 14.34 23.63
C LYS A 296 -0.97 14.47 22.49
N PRO A 297 -1.26 15.68 21.98
CA PRO A 297 -0.77 16.98 22.42
C PRO A 297 -1.51 17.52 23.67
N VAL A 298 -2.76 17.09 23.92
CA VAL A 298 -3.58 17.49 25.09
C VAL A 298 -4.59 16.37 25.39
N VAL A 299 -4.64 15.92 26.65
CA VAL A 299 -5.73 15.09 27.18
C VAL A 299 -7.00 15.92 27.19
N GLY A 300 -8.08 15.42 26.59
CA GLY A 300 -9.31 16.19 26.57
C GLY A 300 -10.36 15.67 25.61
N ARG A 301 -11.50 16.37 25.64
CA ARG A 301 -12.64 16.07 24.77
C ARG A 301 -12.30 16.45 23.34
N LYS A 302 -12.52 15.52 22.42
CA LYS A 302 -12.25 15.62 20.98
C LYS A 302 -13.40 15.02 20.18
N ILE A 303 -13.39 15.23 18.87
CA ILE A 303 -14.13 14.38 17.95
C ILE A 303 -13.21 13.30 17.39
N ASN A 304 -13.76 12.10 17.17
CA ASN A 304 -13.04 10.95 16.64
C ASN A 304 -13.82 10.35 15.45
N TRP A 305 -13.28 10.52 14.25
CA TRP A 305 -13.93 10.09 13.01
C TRP A 305 -14.01 8.57 12.87
N MET A 306 -12.98 7.84 13.33
CA MET A 306 -13.02 6.38 13.33
C MET A 306 -14.09 5.85 14.28
N LYS A 307 -14.24 6.45 15.47
CA LYS A 307 -15.34 6.11 16.41
C LYS A 307 -16.70 6.34 15.77
N ALA A 308 -16.89 7.44 15.05
CA ALA A 308 -18.13 7.72 14.34
C ALA A 308 -18.38 6.69 13.22
N GLY A 309 -17.35 6.36 12.44
CA GLY A 309 -17.42 5.33 11.40
C GLY A 309 -17.83 3.96 11.95
N ILE A 310 -17.18 3.53 13.04
CA ILE A 310 -17.54 2.29 13.76
C ILE A 310 -19.00 2.36 14.23
N THR A 311 -19.39 3.46 14.88
CA THR A 311 -20.73 3.60 15.47
C THR A 311 -21.82 3.56 14.40
N GLU A 312 -21.63 4.30 13.31
CA GLU A 312 -22.67 4.57 12.31
C GLU A 312 -22.72 3.60 11.13
N CYS A 313 -21.69 2.79 10.89
CA CYS A 313 -21.74 1.79 9.80
C CYS A 313 -22.79 0.68 10.05
N ASP A 314 -23.00 -0.20 9.08
CA ASP A 314 -23.80 -1.42 9.28
C ASP A 314 -22.93 -2.61 9.74
N LEU A 315 -21.65 -2.60 9.36
CA LEU A 315 -20.70 -3.68 9.61
C LEU A 315 -19.31 -3.11 9.91
N VAL A 316 -18.62 -3.66 10.92
CA VAL A 316 -17.22 -3.31 11.23
C VAL A 316 -16.34 -4.52 10.95
N MET A 317 -15.24 -4.31 10.23
CA MET A 317 -14.27 -5.36 9.92
C MET A 317 -12.82 -4.87 9.95
N THR A 318 -11.88 -5.79 9.94
CA THR A 318 -10.44 -5.48 9.90
C THR A 318 -9.66 -6.53 9.09
N VAL A 319 -8.34 -6.37 9.03
CA VAL A 319 -7.43 -7.05 8.09
C VAL A 319 -6.75 -8.31 8.65
N SER A 320 -7.21 -8.83 9.79
CA SER A 320 -6.66 -10.06 10.41
C SER A 320 -7.57 -10.60 11.52
N PRO A 321 -7.82 -11.92 11.58
CA PRO A 321 -8.52 -12.56 12.70
C PRO A 321 -7.86 -12.34 14.07
N HIS A 322 -6.53 -12.42 14.15
CA HIS A 322 -5.82 -12.18 15.40
C HIS A 322 -5.95 -10.72 15.85
N TYR A 323 -5.88 -9.79 14.91
CA TYR A 323 -5.99 -8.36 15.19
C TYR A 323 -7.37 -7.97 15.73
N VAL A 324 -8.46 -8.65 15.32
CA VAL A 324 -9.78 -8.49 15.96
C VAL A 324 -9.71 -8.69 17.48
N LYS A 325 -9.00 -9.72 17.92
CA LYS A 325 -8.83 -10.03 19.34
C LYS A 325 -8.00 -8.97 20.05
N GLU A 326 -6.94 -8.49 19.40
CA GLU A 326 -6.10 -7.43 19.96
C GLU A 326 -6.90 -6.14 20.14
N LEU A 327 -7.65 -5.71 19.12
CA LEU A 327 -8.40 -4.44 19.14
C LEU A 327 -9.45 -4.36 20.25
N ALA A 328 -10.09 -5.49 20.58
CA ALA A 328 -11.09 -5.54 21.65
C ALA A 328 -10.49 -5.79 23.05
N SER A 329 -9.19 -6.14 23.14
CA SER A 329 -8.57 -6.64 24.38
C SER A 329 -8.39 -5.57 25.45
N GLY A 330 -8.17 -4.32 25.08
CA GLY A 330 -7.89 -3.25 26.03
C GLY A 330 -7.42 -1.95 25.37
N PRO A 331 -7.28 -0.87 26.16
CA PRO A 331 -7.01 0.47 25.66
C PRO A 331 -5.68 0.60 24.93
N ASP A 332 -4.66 -0.18 25.29
CA ASP A 332 -3.34 -0.09 24.67
C ASP A 332 -3.33 -0.66 23.23
N LYS A 333 -4.11 -1.71 22.98
CA LYS A 333 -4.20 -2.38 21.66
C LYS A 333 -5.34 -1.83 20.80
N GLY A 334 -6.45 -1.46 21.42
CA GLY A 334 -7.57 -0.79 20.76
C GLY A 334 -7.40 0.72 20.63
N VAL A 335 -6.31 1.28 21.18
CA VAL A 335 -5.98 2.71 21.20
C VAL A 335 -7.21 3.53 21.62
N GLU A 336 -7.75 3.15 22.80
CA GLU A 336 -8.91 3.75 23.47
C GLU A 336 -10.26 3.57 22.74
N LEU A 337 -10.30 2.87 21.61
CA LEU A 337 -11.53 2.45 20.92
C LEU A 337 -11.97 1.02 21.27
N ASP A 338 -11.25 0.34 22.17
CA ASP A 338 -11.58 -1.00 22.64
C ASP A 338 -12.99 -1.07 23.25
N GLY A 339 -13.41 0.00 23.95
CA GLY A 339 -14.77 0.11 24.52
C GLY A 339 -15.87 0.05 23.46
N ILE A 340 -15.77 0.88 22.41
CA ILE A 340 -16.78 0.89 21.34
C ILE A 340 -16.73 -0.41 20.53
N LEU A 341 -15.54 -0.98 20.32
CA LEU A 341 -15.36 -2.25 19.62
C LEU A 341 -15.88 -3.46 20.43
N ARG A 342 -16.05 -3.35 21.76
CA ARG A 342 -16.79 -4.37 22.53
C ARG A 342 -18.31 -4.19 22.45
N THR A 343 -18.79 -2.96 22.31
CA THR A 343 -20.24 -2.67 22.16
C THR A 343 -20.74 -3.02 20.76
N LYS A 344 -19.94 -2.72 19.73
CA LYS A 344 -20.21 -3.07 18.34
C LYS A 344 -19.04 -3.91 17.83
N PRO A 345 -19.09 -5.23 18.05
CA PRO A 345 -17.98 -6.12 17.73
C PRO A 345 -17.65 -6.09 16.25
N LEU A 346 -16.35 -6.24 15.98
CA LEU A 346 -15.85 -6.59 14.66
C LEU A 346 -16.45 -7.93 14.27
N GLU A 347 -17.19 -7.97 13.16
CA GLU A 347 -17.79 -9.20 12.65
C GLU A 347 -16.70 -10.20 12.27
N THR A 348 -15.65 -9.71 11.61
CA THR A 348 -14.57 -10.53 11.13
C THR A 348 -13.27 -9.76 10.91
N GLY A 349 -12.17 -10.49 10.95
CA GLY A 349 -10.88 -10.07 10.47
C GLY A 349 -10.48 -10.93 9.29
N ILE A 350 -10.16 -10.33 8.14
CA ILE A 350 -9.80 -11.07 6.92
C ILE A 350 -8.37 -10.73 6.56
N VAL A 351 -7.48 -11.73 6.62
CA VAL A 351 -6.08 -11.60 6.21
C VAL A 351 -6.01 -11.09 4.76
N ASN A 352 -5.18 -10.09 4.52
CA ASN A 352 -4.95 -9.54 3.19
C ASN A 352 -4.28 -10.56 2.26
N GLY A 353 -4.60 -10.50 0.96
CA GLY A 353 -3.79 -11.10 -0.09
C GLY A 353 -2.67 -10.15 -0.54
N MET A 354 -1.92 -10.57 -1.56
CA MET A 354 -0.99 -9.70 -2.29
C MET A 354 -1.25 -9.75 -3.80
N ASP A 355 -0.72 -8.76 -4.52
CA ASP A 355 -0.62 -8.84 -5.98
C ASP A 355 0.49 -9.84 -6.38
N VAL A 356 0.07 -11.05 -6.73
CA VAL A 356 0.94 -12.16 -7.16
C VAL A 356 1.44 -12.03 -8.60
N TYR A 357 1.10 -10.95 -9.30
CA TYR A 357 1.65 -10.61 -10.62
C TYR A 357 2.78 -9.59 -10.49
N GLU A 358 2.62 -8.59 -9.62
CA GLU A 358 3.70 -7.66 -9.26
C GLU A 358 4.80 -8.39 -8.48
N TRP A 359 4.42 -9.15 -7.44
CA TRP A 359 5.34 -9.85 -6.55
C TRP A 359 5.46 -11.33 -6.95
N ASN A 360 6.22 -11.60 -8.01
CA ASN A 360 6.40 -12.94 -8.53
C ASN A 360 7.84 -13.22 -8.99
N PRO A 361 8.64 -14.03 -8.27
CA PRO A 361 10.04 -14.28 -8.63
C PRO A 361 10.21 -14.92 -10.01
N ALA A 362 9.17 -15.56 -10.58
CA ALA A 362 9.25 -16.17 -11.91
C ALA A 362 9.13 -15.15 -13.05
N THR A 363 8.49 -14.00 -12.81
CA THR A 363 8.18 -12.99 -13.84
C THR A 363 8.70 -11.59 -13.52
N ASP A 364 9.18 -11.36 -12.30
CA ASP A 364 9.67 -10.08 -11.79
C ASP A 364 10.65 -9.41 -12.77
N GLN A 365 10.47 -8.10 -12.96
CA GLN A 365 11.22 -7.26 -13.90
C GLN A 365 12.45 -6.61 -13.27
N TYR A 366 12.54 -6.55 -11.94
CA TYR A 366 13.60 -5.88 -11.21
C TYR A 366 14.74 -6.81 -10.81
N ILE A 367 14.53 -8.13 -10.89
CA ILE A 367 15.53 -9.13 -10.53
C ILE A 367 16.14 -9.76 -11.77
N SER A 368 17.45 -10.02 -11.70
CA SER A 368 18.23 -10.52 -12.84
C SER A 368 17.99 -12.01 -13.08
N VAL A 369 17.95 -12.81 -11.99
CA VAL A 369 17.75 -14.26 -12.06
C VAL A 369 16.36 -14.57 -11.54
N LYS A 370 15.45 -14.92 -12.46
CA LYS A 370 14.08 -15.31 -12.15
C LYS A 370 14.04 -16.77 -11.70
N TYR A 371 13.08 -17.11 -10.84
CA TYR A 371 13.00 -18.44 -10.27
C TYR A 371 11.59 -18.81 -9.79
N ASP A 372 11.43 -20.10 -9.53
CA ASP A 372 10.28 -20.69 -8.87
C ASP A 372 10.74 -21.52 -7.65
N ALA A 373 9.80 -22.21 -6.99
CA ALA A 373 10.10 -23.03 -5.82
C ALA A 373 11.14 -24.15 -6.10
N THR A 374 11.25 -24.62 -7.34
CA THR A 374 12.18 -25.71 -7.70
C THR A 374 13.61 -25.22 -7.92
N THR A 375 13.78 -23.94 -8.26
CA THR A 375 15.07 -23.31 -8.63
C THR A 375 15.56 -22.28 -7.61
N VAL A 376 14.78 -22.04 -6.55
CA VAL A 376 15.01 -20.98 -5.55
C VAL A 376 16.40 -21.02 -4.91
N THR A 377 16.92 -22.20 -4.58
CA THR A 377 18.20 -22.32 -3.85
C THR A 377 19.36 -21.74 -4.66
N GLU A 378 19.44 -22.08 -5.96
CA GLU A 378 20.50 -21.63 -6.87
C GLU A 378 20.29 -20.16 -7.26
N ALA A 379 19.05 -19.78 -7.59
CA ALA A 379 18.74 -18.43 -8.02
C ALA A 379 18.90 -17.40 -6.89
N ARG A 380 18.54 -17.74 -5.64
CA ARG A 380 18.74 -16.86 -4.50
C ARG A 380 20.22 -16.55 -4.29
N ALA A 381 21.10 -17.54 -4.41
CA ALA A 381 22.54 -17.32 -4.24
C ALA A 381 23.06 -16.25 -5.24
N LEU A 382 22.64 -16.35 -6.50
CA LEU A 382 23.02 -15.37 -7.54
C LEU A 382 22.40 -13.99 -7.28
N ASN A 383 21.11 -13.91 -6.94
CA ASN A 383 20.47 -12.64 -6.61
C ASN A 383 21.06 -12.01 -5.33
N LYS A 384 21.48 -12.82 -4.36
CA LYS A 384 22.15 -12.38 -3.14
C LYS A 384 23.49 -11.72 -3.45
N GLU A 385 24.32 -12.34 -4.29
CA GLU A 385 25.61 -11.78 -4.69
C GLU A 385 25.44 -10.45 -5.43
N MET A 386 24.43 -10.36 -6.32
CA MET A 386 24.10 -9.11 -7.00
C MET A 386 23.61 -8.02 -6.04
N LEU A 387 22.76 -8.38 -5.08
CA LEU A 387 22.29 -7.46 -4.05
C LEU A 387 23.44 -6.98 -3.16
N GLN A 388 24.31 -7.88 -2.71
CA GLN A 388 25.52 -7.54 -1.95
C GLN A 388 26.39 -6.55 -2.72
N ALA A 389 26.62 -6.79 -4.01
CA ALA A 389 27.38 -5.87 -4.86
C ALA A 389 26.69 -4.50 -5.01
N GLU A 390 25.38 -4.47 -5.25
CA GLU A 390 24.59 -3.24 -5.42
C GLU A 390 24.66 -2.33 -4.19
N VAL A 391 24.59 -2.91 -2.99
CA VAL A 391 24.66 -2.14 -1.73
C VAL A 391 26.10 -2.02 -1.19
N GLY A 392 27.09 -2.56 -1.90
CA GLY A 392 28.51 -2.48 -1.56
C GLY A 392 28.93 -3.33 -0.35
N LEU A 393 28.20 -4.39 0.00
CA LEU A 393 28.61 -5.38 0.99
C LEU A 393 29.62 -6.38 0.41
N PRO A 394 30.42 -7.09 1.25
CA PRO A 394 31.20 -8.23 0.80
C PRO A 394 30.33 -9.26 0.08
N VAL A 395 30.72 -9.61 -1.15
CA VAL A 395 29.99 -10.53 -2.01
C VAL A 395 30.38 -11.97 -1.65
N ASP A 396 29.47 -12.67 -0.98
CA ASP A 396 29.61 -14.06 -0.57
C ASP A 396 28.20 -14.63 -0.29
N SER A 397 27.73 -15.52 -1.16
CA SER A 397 26.41 -16.15 -1.04
C SER A 397 26.27 -17.06 0.19
N SER A 398 27.39 -17.49 0.79
CA SER A 398 27.40 -18.32 1.99
C SER A 398 27.11 -17.53 3.28
N ILE A 399 27.18 -16.20 3.25
CA ILE A 399 26.83 -15.36 4.40
C ILE A 399 25.30 -15.20 4.48
N PRO A 400 24.67 -15.47 5.62
CA PRO A 400 23.24 -15.21 5.80
C PRO A 400 22.94 -13.71 5.70
N LEU A 401 21.91 -13.38 4.93
CA LEU A 401 21.46 -12.01 4.68
C LEU A 401 20.05 -11.79 5.24
N ILE A 402 19.94 -10.81 6.14
CA ILE A 402 18.69 -10.36 6.75
C ILE A 402 18.28 -9.05 6.09
N VAL A 403 16.99 -8.88 5.79
CA VAL A 403 16.45 -7.63 5.25
C VAL A 403 15.32 -7.06 6.10
N PHE A 404 15.27 -5.74 6.23
CA PHE A 404 14.13 -5.00 6.74
C PHE A 404 13.63 -4.04 5.65
N VAL A 405 12.32 -4.03 5.41
CA VAL A 405 11.66 -3.08 4.49
C VAL A 405 10.44 -2.50 5.20
N GLY A 406 10.43 -1.19 5.45
CA GLY A 406 9.31 -0.56 6.14
C GLY A 406 9.48 0.93 6.41
N ARG A 407 8.40 1.56 6.90
CA ARG A 407 8.45 2.93 7.42
C ARG A 407 9.34 2.98 8.67
N LEU A 408 10.13 4.03 8.80
CA LEU A 408 10.96 4.28 9.98
C LEU A 408 10.14 5.03 11.03
N GLU A 409 9.31 4.26 11.73
CA GLU A 409 8.40 4.68 12.79
C GLU A 409 8.37 3.62 13.90
N GLU A 410 8.01 4.03 15.10
CA GLU A 410 7.97 3.17 16.29
C GLU A 410 7.00 2.00 16.11
N GLN A 411 5.91 2.17 15.34
CA GLN A 411 5.01 1.06 14.96
C GLN A 411 5.79 -0.13 14.38
N LYS A 412 6.76 0.13 13.50
CA LYS A 412 7.54 -0.89 12.79
C LYS A 412 8.75 -1.39 13.58
N GLY A 413 8.96 -0.86 14.79
CA GLY A 413 10.08 -1.20 15.66
C GLY A 413 11.45 -0.97 15.03
N SER A 414 11.58 0.03 14.16
CA SER A 414 12.87 0.37 13.55
C SER A 414 13.89 0.84 14.58
N ASP A 415 13.44 1.52 15.63
CA ASP A 415 14.23 1.86 16.81
C ASP A 415 14.70 0.63 17.61
N ILE A 416 13.80 -0.35 17.82
CA ILE A 416 14.15 -1.63 18.47
C ILE A 416 15.17 -2.39 17.62
N LEU A 417 14.97 -2.43 16.30
CA LEU A 417 15.89 -3.09 15.37
C LEU A 417 17.28 -2.46 15.41
N ILE A 418 17.38 -1.13 15.28
CA ILE A 418 18.65 -0.41 15.31
C ILE A 418 19.38 -0.67 16.63
N ALA A 419 18.67 -0.71 17.76
CA ALA A 419 19.23 -1.03 19.07
C ALA A 419 19.70 -2.50 19.16
N ALA A 420 19.04 -3.44 18.49
CA ALA A 420 19.36 -4.87 18.52
C ALA A 420 20.51 -5.29 17.58
N ILE A 421 20.75 -4.54 16.49
CA ILE A 421 21.79 -4.86 15.50
C ILE A 421 23.16 -5.16 16.14
N PRO A 422 23.69 -4.34 17.07
CA PRO A 422 24.97 -4.62 17.73
C PRO A 422 25.06 -6.01 18.38
N GLU A 423 23.95 -6.58 18.85
CA GLU A 423 23.96 -7.86 19.58
C GLU A 423 24.09 -9.10 18.69
N PHE A 424 23.89 -8.97 17.37
CA PHE A 424 23.97 -10.10 16.44
C PHE A 424 24.82 -9.83 15.20
N VAL A 425 25.10 -8.57 14.85
CA VAL A 425 25.81 -8.21 13.61
C VAL A 425 27.31 -8.52 13.64
N GLU A 426 27.91 -8.66 14.83
CA GLU A 426 29.31 -9.05 14.98
C GLU A 426 29.59 -10.51 14.56
N GLY A 427 28.53 -11.30 14.30
CA GLY A 427 28.65 -12.61 13.68
C GLY A 427 28.94 -12.55 12.17
N ASN A 428 29.13 -13.72 11.54
CA ASN A 428 29.19 -13.82 10.08
C ASN A 428 27.77 -13.70 9.48
N VAL A 429 27.20 -12.50 9.53
CA VAL A 429 25.85 -12.16 9.07
C VAL A 429 25.83 -10.77 8.46
N GLN A 430 24.96 -10.56 7.47
CA GLN A 430 24.70 -9.26 6.88
C GLN A 430 23.26 -8.82 7.12
N ILE A 431 23.05 -7.50 7.20
CA ILE A 431 21.72 -6.88 7.29
C ILE A 431 21.60 -5.67 6.36
N ILE A 432 20.48 -5.58 5.63
CA ILE A 432 20.11 -4.41 4.83
C ILE A 432 18.79 -3.87 5.34
N VAL A 433 18.76 -2.59 5.70
CA VAL A 433 17.58 -1.92 6.25
C VAL A 433 17.17 -0.80 5.29
N LEU A 434 16.00 -0.95 4.66
CA LEU A 434 15.43 -0.03 3.68
C LEU A 434 14.16 0.64 4.24
N GLY A 435 14.13 1.96 4.29
CA GLY A 435 12.96 2.68 4.78
C GLY A 435 13.09 4.19 4.73
N THR A 436 11.98 4.88 4.92
CA THR A 436 11.92 6.35 5.13
C THR A 436 10.97 6.65 6.27
N GLY A 437 11.17 7.75 6.98
CA GLY A 437 10.29 8.15 8.09
C GLY A 437 10.86 9.29 8.91
N LYS A 438 10.94 9.10 10.23
CA LYS A 438 11.46 10.13 11.14
C LYS A 438 12.95 10.37 10.89
N LYS A 439 13.34 11.63 10.69
CA LYS A 439 14.74 12.03 10.39
C LYS A 439 15.76 11.44 11.36
N LYS A 440 15.46 11.44 12.66
CA LYS A 440 16.34 10.83 13.67
C LYS A 440 16.63 9.35 13.39
N MET A 441 15.60 8.58 13.01
CA MET A 441 15.76 7.16 12.66
C MET A 441 16.49 6.98 11.33
N GLU A 442 16.28 7.86 10.35
CA GLU A 442 17.05 7.86 9.09
C GLU A 442 18.54 8.14 9.33
N GLU A 443 18.87 9.08 10.22
CA GLU A 443 20.25 9.40 10.60
C GLU A 443 20.91 8.21 11.32
N GLU A 444 20.24 7.59 12.29
CA GLU A 444 20.73 6.40 12.98
C GLU A 444 20.93 5.20 12.03
N LEU A 445 20.02 5.04 11.07
CA LEU A 445 20.06 4.03 10.02
C LEU A 445 21.31 4.17 9.14
N ILE A 446 21.61 5.39 8.66
CA ILE A 446 22.76 5.65 7.80
C ILE A 446 24.08 5.37 8.54
N LEU A 447 24.13 5.61 9.86
CA LEU A 447 25.32 5.32 10.66
C LEU A 447 25.66 3.81 10.76
N LEU A 448 24.75 2.91 10.39
CA LEU A 448 25.02 1.47 10.39
C LEU A 448 26.17 1.09 9.46
N GLU A 449 26.27 1.73 8.29
CA GLU A 449 27.35 1.43 7.32
C GLU A 449 28.73 1.87 7.84
N VAL A 450 28.76 2.91 8.66
CA VAL A 450 30.01 3.41 9.27
C VAL A 450 30.44 2.50 10.42
N LYS A 451 29.49 2.06 11.25
CA LYS A 451 29.77 1.21 12.42
C LYS A 451 30.12 -0.23 12.02
N TYR A 452 29.45 -0.74 10.98
CA TYR A 452 29.56 -2.14 10.55
C TYR A 452 29.75 -2.24 9.02
N PRO A 453 30.88 -1.75 8.48
CA PRO A 453 31.09 -1.57 7.04
C PRO A 453 31.03 -2.87 6.24
N ASN A 454 31.28 -4.02 6.84
CA ASN A 454 31.23 -5.31 6.17
C ASN A 454 29.92 -6.08 6.39
N ASN A 455 29.03 -5.59 7.26
CA ASN A 455 27.87 -6.34 7.73
C ASN A 455 26.55 -5.60 7.54
N ALA A 456 26.50 -4.26 7.67
CA ALA A 456 25.23 -3.53 7.68
C ALA A 456 25.16 -2.44 6.61
N ARG A 457 23.99 -2.30 5.98
CA ARG A 457 23.65 -1.17 5.10
C ARG A 457 22.32 -0.57 5.52
N GLY A 458 22.31 0.75 5.71
CA GLY A 458 21.11 1.53 5.97
C GLY A 458 20.78 2.42 4.79
N ILE A 459 19.57 2.29 4.23
CA ILE A 459 19.16 2.96 3.00
C ILE A 459 17.87 3.75 3.28
N ALA A 460 18.05 5.05 3.54
CA ALA A 460 16.97 5.99 3.84
C ALA A 460 16.25 6.49 2.57
N LYS A 461 15.66 5.59 1.77
CA LYS A 461 15.02 5.91 0.48
C LYS A 461 13.78 5.07 0.21
N PHE A 462 12.82 5.67 -0.51
CA PHE A 462 11.77 4.91 -1.17
C PHE A 462 12.33 4.35 -2.49
N ASN A 463 12.54 3.03 -2.56
CA ASN A 463 13.14 2.38 -3.73
C ASN A 463 12.49 1.01 -3.99
N VAL A 464 11.51 0.98 -4.91
CA VAL A 464 10.78 -0.23 -5.28
C VAL A 464 11.69 -1.29 -5.93
N PRO A 465 12.50 -0.98 -6.96
CA PRO A 465 13.42 -1.96 -7.53
C PRO A 465 14.32 -2.64 -6.50
N LEU A 466 14.88 -1.87 -5.56
CA LEU A 466 15.74 -2.42 -4.52
C LEU A 466 14.98 -3.33 -3.55
N ALA A 467 13.72 -3.03 -3.22
CA ALA A 467 12.90 -3.91 -2.38
C ALA A 467 12.67 -5.28 -3.04
N HIS A 468 12.44 -5.34 -4.35
CA HIS A 468 12.36 -6.59 -5.10
C HIS A 468 13.70 -7.36 -5.09
N MET A 469 14.82 -6.67 -5.31
CA MET A 469 16.15 -7.28 -5.20
C MET A 469 16.41 -7.83 -3.80
N MET A 470 15.99 -7.10 -2.75
CA MET A 470 16.08 -7.54 -1.36
C MET A 470 15.30 -8.83 -1.12
N PHE A 471 14.06 -8.95 -1.59
CA PHE A 471 13.31 -10.21 -1.43
C PHE A 471 13.86 -11.35 -2.27
N ALA A 472 14.44 -11.10 -3.45
CA ALA A 472 15.05 -12.16 -4.24
C ALA A 472 16.41 -12.66 -3.70
N GLY A 473 17.16 -11.80 -3.02
CA GLY A 473 18.50 -12.11 -2.50
C GLY A 473 18.57 -12.48 -1.02
N ALA A 474 17.59 -12.09 -0.20
CA ALA A 474 17.62 -12.33 1.24
C ALA A 474 17.32 -13.77 1.63
N ASP A 475 17.85 -14.19 2.79
CA ASP A 475 17.47 -15.44 3.43
C ASP A 475 16.33 -15.23 4.43
N PHE A 476 16.41 -14.12 5.16
CA PHE A 476 15.46 -13.76 6.21
C PHE A 476 14.93 -12.35 6.02
N ILE A 477 13.66 -12.13 6.34
CA ILE A 477 13.06 -10.81 6.47
C ILE A 477 12.72 -10.57 7.94
N ILE A 478 13.14 -9.44 8.50
CA ILE A 478 12.87 -9.11 9.89
C ILE A 478 11.73 -8.09 10.00
N VAL A 479 10.75 -8.41 10.85
CA VAL A 479 9.51 -7.63 11.05
C VAL A 479 9.29 -7.38 12.55
N PRO A 480 10.06 -6.47 13.17
CA PRO A 480 10.04 -6.21 14.61
C PRO A 480 8.92 -5.25 15.03
N SER A 481 7.72 -5.37 14.44
CA SER A 481 6.62 -4.41 14.67
C SER A 481 6.09 -4.48 16.10
N ARG A 482 5.83 -3.34 16.75
CA ARG A 482 5.11 -3.27 18.04
C ARG A 482 3.65 -3.71 17.91
N PHE A 483 3.05 -3.38 16.76
CA PHE A 483 1.75 -3.87 16.33
C PHE A 483 1.69 -3.88 14.79
N GLU A 484 1.04 -4.90 14.23
CA GLU A 484 0.97 -5.12 12.79
C GLU A 484 -0.43 -5.61 12.41
N PRO A 485 -1.34 -4.72 11.98
CA PRO A 485 -2.74 -5.08 11.68
C PRO A 485 -2.85 -6.30 10.78
N CYS A 486 -2.04 -6.34 9.71
CA CYS A 486 -1.89 -7.53 8.87
C CYS A 486 -0.43 -7.77 8.50
N GLY A 487 0.20 -6.75 7.91
CA GLY A 487 1.53 -6.83 7.30
C GLY A 487 1.46 -7.37 5.88
N LEU A 488 2.18 -6.74 4.95
CA LEU A 488 2.31 -7.20 3.56
C LEU A 488 3.73 -7.69 3.24
N ILE A 489 4.74 -7.09 3.88
CA ILE A 489 6.15 -7.36 3.60
C ILE A 489 6.55 -8.80 3.95
N GLN A 490 5.97 -9.41 4.98
CA GLN A 490 6.19 -10.82 5.30
C GLN A 490 5.53 -11.74 4.27
N LEU A 491 4.36 -11.36 3.74
CA LEU A 491 3.73 -12.11 2.66
C LEU A 491 4.64 -12.05 1.43
N GLN A 492 5.08 -10.84 1.04
CA GLN A 492 5.97 -10.63 -0.11
C GLN A 492 7.27 -11.42 0.06
N GLY A 493 7.89 -11.39 1.24
CA GLY A 493 9.06 -12.21 1.56
C GLY A 493 8.79 -13.70 1.37
N MET A 494 7.71 -14.23 1.95
CA MET A 494 7.37 -15.65 1.81
C MET A 494 7.14 -16.06 0.35
N ARG A 495 6.55 -15.19 -0.47
CA ARG A 495 6.35 -15.44 -1.92
C ARG A 495 7.67 -15.63 -2.67
N TYR A 496 8.74 -14.97 -2.24
CA TYR A 496 10.09 -15.07 -2.78
C TYR A 496 10.94 -16.15 -2.06
N GLY A 497 10.35 -16.85 -1.09
CA GLY A 497 11.00 -17.87 -0.27
C GLY A 497 11.88 -17.31 0.84
N VAL A 498 11.76 -16.02 1.17
CA VAL A 498 12.45 -15.40 2.30
C VAL A 498 11.73 -15.75 3.59
N VAL A 499 12.46 -16.27 4.57
CA VAL A 499 11.88 -16.77 5.83
C VAL A 499 11.66 -15.61 6.80
N PRO A 500 10.43 -15.32 7.25
CA PRO A 500 10.18 -14.22 8.18
C PRO A 500 10.69 -14.51 9.59
N ILE A 501 11.23 -13.47 10.20
CA ILE A 501 11.54 -13.35 11.62
C ILE A 501 10.66 -12.18 12.11
N CYS A 502 9.56 -12.44 12.81
CA CYS A 502 8.53 -11.46 13.07
C CYS A 502 8.15 -11.38 14.55
N SER A 503 7.67 -10.22 15.00
CA SER A 503 6.99 -10.11 16.29
C SER A 503 5.66 -10.88 16.27
N SER A 504 5.17 -11.26 17.45
CA SER A 504 3.97 -12.09 17.61
C SER A 504 2.71 -11.24 17.81
N THR A 505 2.41 -10.37 16.85
CA THR A 505 1.26 -9.44 16.91
C THR A 505 0.45 -9.42 15.61
N GLY A 506 -0.86 -9.19 15.73
CA GLY A 506 -1.81 -9.04 14.63
C GLY A 506 -1.65 -10.10 13.53
N GLY A 507 -1.65 -9.67 12.26
CA GLY A 507 -1.60 -10.60 11.13
C GLY A 507 -0.29 -11.38 10.98
N LEU A 508 0.78 -11.00 11.67
CA LEU A 508 2.01 -11.80 11.69
C LEU A 508 1.77 -13.16 12.37
N VAL A 509 0.91 -13.19 13.40
CA VAL A 509 0.49 -14.44 14.06
C VAL A 509 -0.35 -15.31 13.13
N ASP A 510 -1.21 -14.70 12.31
CA ASP A 510 -2.06 -15.44 11.38
C ASP A 510 -1.28 -15.98 10.17
N THR A 511 -0.20 -15.29 9.75
CA THR A 511 0.47 -15.54 8.47
C THR A 511 1.82 -16.27 8.60
N VAL A 512 2.50 -16.16 9.74
CA VAL A 512 3.79 -16.81 9.99
C VAL A 512 3.62 -17.92 11.02
N LYS A 513 3.99 -19.16 10.65
CA LYS A 513 3.91 -20.34 11.50
C LYS A 513 5.30 -20.70 12.03
N GLU A 514 5.49 -20.67 13.35
CA GLU A 514 6.77 -20.98 14.01
C GLU A 514 7.34 -22.31 13.51
N GLY A 515 8.58 -22.30 13.02
CA GLY A 515 9.29 -23.49 12.56
C GLY A 515 8.77 -24.11 11.26
N VAL A 516 7.69 -23.58 10.68
CA VAL A 516 7.11 -24.06 9.41
C VAL A 516 7.36 -23.05 8.30
N THR A 517 7.02 -21.78 8.53
CA THR A 517 7.26 -20.69 7.56
C THR A 517 8.11 -19.57 8.13
N GLY A 518 8.36 -19.50 9.45
CA GLY A 518 9.23 -18.48 10.02
C GLY A 518 9.45 -18.61 11.52
N PHE A 519 9.86 -17.49 12.13
CA PHE A 519 10.21 -17.40 13.55
C PHE A 519 9.49 -16.22 14.22
N HIS A 520 8.96 -16.45 15.41
CA HIS A 520 8.29 -15.49 16.28
C HIS A 520 9.23 -14.98 17.36
N MET A 521 9.28 -13.66 17.54
CA MET A 521 10.08 -12.99 18.57
C MET A 521 9.33 -12.82 19.90
N GLY A 522 8.01 -12.99 19.90
CA GLY A 522 7.14 -12.61 21.02
C GLY A 522 6.51 -11.23 20.82
N LEU A 523 5.70 -10.83 21.80
CA LEU A 523 5.05 -9.51 21.84
C LEU A 523 6.03 -8.45 22.32
N PHE A 524 5.94 -7.25 21.75
CA PHE A 524 6.72 -6.10 22.18
C PHE A 524 5.90 -5.13 23.01
N ASN A 525 6.61 -4.30 23.76
CA ASN A 525 6.02 -3.20 24.49
C ASN A 525 5.45 -2.17 23.49
N VAL A 526 4.17 -1.83 23.67
CA VAL A 526 3.45 -0.89 22.80
C VAL A 526 3.72 0.57 23.18
N GLU A 527 4.28 0.83 24.36
CA GLU A 527 4.76 2.16 24.73
C GLU A 527 5.98 2.53 23.89
N CYS A 528 5.85 3.63 23.13
CA CYS A 528 6.82 4.06 22.14
C CYS A 528 7.81 5.11 22.66
N GLU A 529 7.71 5.54 23.92
CA GLU A 529 8.54 6.63 24.45
C GLU A 529 9.99 6.21 24.68
N THR A 530 10.20 4.94 25.01
CA THR A 530 11.53 4.35 25.20
C THR A 530 11.60 2.98 24.55
N VAL A 531 12.81 2.56 24.18
CA VAL A 531 13.06 1.21 23.67
C VAL A 531 13.21 0.28 24.87
N ASP A 532 12.38 -0.75 24.92
CA ASP A 532 12.43 -1.77 25.98
C ASP A 532 13.62 -2.71 25.74
N PRO A 533 14.58 -2.84 26.69
CA PRO A 533 15.70 -3.78 26.55
C PRO A 533 15.28 -5.25 26.38
N VAL A 534 14.09 -5.62 26.87
CA VAL A 534 13.54 -6.96 26.69
C VAL A 534 13.21 -7.21 25.21
N ASP A 535 12.64 -6.22 24.52
CA ASP A 535 12.31 -6.31 23.10
C ASP A 535 13.58 -6.39 22.24
N VAL A 536 14.61 -5.61 22.59
CA VAL A 536 15.94 -5.67 21.96
C VAL A 536 16.54 -7.08 22.07
N THR A 537 16.49 -7.65 23.28
CA THR A 537 16.97 -9.02 23.54
C THR A 537 16.13 -10.06 22.77
N ALA A 538 14.82 -9.85 22.66
CA ALA A 538 13.92 -10.75 21.93
C ALA A 538 14.24 -10.78 20.42
N VAL A 539 14.51 -9.62 19.82
CA VAL A 539 15.00 -9.51 18.44
C VAL A 539 16.30 -10.28 18.28
N ALA A 540 17.32 -9.95 19.07
CA ALA A 540 18.65 -10.51 18.92
C ALA A 540 18.69 -12.03 19.14
N SER A 541 18.00 -12.52 20.18
CA SER A 541 17.92 -13.96 20.49
C SER A 541 17.21 -14.74 19.38
N THR A 542 16.15 -14.19 18.80
CA THR A 542 15.40 -14.83 17.73
C THR A 542 16.15 -14.82 16.40
N VAL A 543 16.86 -13.75 16.08
CA VAL A 543 17.81 -13.73 14.96
C VAL A 543 18.86 -14.83 15.14
N LYS A 544 19.47 -14.96 16.32
CA LYS A 544 20.44 -16.03 16.61
C LYS A 544 19.82 -17.44 16.46
N ARG A 545 18.54 -17.64 16.79
CA ARG A 545 17.84 -18.93 16.54
C ARG A 545 17.67 -19.19 15.05
N ALA A 546 17.23 -18.19 14.28
CA ALA A 546 17.04 -18.31 12.84
C ALA A 546 18.36 -18.63 12.12
N LEU A 547 19.44 -17.92 12.49
CA LEU A 547 20.78 -18.14 11.94
C LEU A 547 21.33 -19.56 12.22
N LYS A 548 20.96 -20.20 13.33
CA LYS A 548 21.32 -21.60 13.61
C LYS A 548 20.65 -22.60 12.66
N GLN A 549 19.54 -22.23 12.03
CA GLN A 549 18.86 -23.06 11.04
C GLN A 549 19.36 -22.79 9.62
N TYR A 550 20.07 -21.70 9.39
CA TYR A 550 20.62 -21.40 8.07
C TYR A 550 21.49 -22.56 7.55
N ASN A 551 21.31 -22.92 6.27
CA ASN A 551 21.92 -24.10 5.62
C ASN A 551 21.54 -25.48 6.17
N THR A 552 20.54 -25.60 7.06
CA THR A 552 20.00 -26.91 7.46
C THR A 552 18.88 -27.36 6.51
N PRO A 553 18.57 -28.68 6.44
CA PRO A 553 17.40 -29.16 5.73
C PRO A 553 16.09 -28.50 6.19
N ALA A 554 15.98 -28.18 7.49
CA ALA A 554 14.81 -27.50 8.05
C ALA A 554 14.62 -26.09 7.46
N PHE A 555 15.69 -25.34 7.23
CA PHE A 555 15.58 -24.04 6.56
C PHE A 555 15.12 -24.18 5.11
N GLN A 556 15.63 -25.17 4.37
CA GLN A 556 15.16 -25.43 3.00
C GLN A 556 13.67 -25.82 2.98
N GLU A 557 13.21 -26.60 3.95
CA GLU A 557 11.79 -26.92 4.13
C GLU A 557 10.96 -25.65 4.42
N MET A 558 11.44 -24.75 5.28
CA MET A 558 10.76 -23.47 5.54
C MET A 558 10.64 -22.62 4.26
N VAL A 559 11.70 -22.55 3.46
CA VAL A 559 11.70 -21.84 2.17
C VAL A 559 10.63 -22.40 1.23
N GLN A 560 10.57 -23.73 1.10
CA GLN A 560 9.56 -24.40 0.25
C GLN A 560 8.14 -24.15 0.78
N ASN A 561 7.93 -24.28 2.09
CA ASN A 561 6.65 -24.00 2.72
C ASN A 561 6.21 -22.55 2.50
N CYS A 562 7.13 -21.59 2.54
CA CYS A 562 6.84 -20.19 2.25
C CYS A 562 6.29 -20.01 0.84
N MET A 563 6.99 -20.55 -0.17
CA MET A 563 6.63 -20.38 -1.59
C MET A 563 5.40 -21.20 -2.01
N ALA A 564 5.08 -22.27 -1.28
CA ALA A 564 3.92 -23.13 -1.56
C ALA A 564 2.58 -22.52 -1.16
N GLN A 565 2.57 -21.43 -0.39
CA GLN A 565 1.34 -20.78 0.05
C GLN A 565 0.64 -20.04 -1.10
N ASP A 566 -0.68 -20.19 -1.18
CA ASP A 566 -1.52 -19.27 -1.97
C ASP A 566 -1.74 -17.99 -1.17
N LEU A 567 -0.98 -16.96 -1.54
CA LEU A 567 -1.04 -15.63 -0.94
C LEU A 567 -1.80 -14.64 -1.83
N SER A 568 -2.51 -15.12 -2.87
CA SER A 568 -3.31 -14.29 -3.75
C SER A 568 -4.57 -13.74 -3.04
N TRP A 569 -5.22 -12.77 -3.67
CA TRP A 569 -6.50 -12.25 -3.20
C TRP A 569 -7.67 -13.23 -3.37
N LYS A 570 -7.50 -14.36 -4.05
CA LYS A 570 -8.59 -15.32 -4.32
C LYS A 570 -9.27 -15.83 -3.03
N GLY A 571 -8.48 -16.30 -2.07
CA GLY A 571 -8.99 -16.78 -0.79
C GLY A 571 -9.64 -15.69 0.06
N PRO A 572 -8.95 -14.56 0.30
CA PRO A 572 -9.52 -13.42 1.02
C PRO A 572 -10.77 -12.82 0.37
N ALA A 573 -10.81 -12.63 -0.94
CA ALA A 573 -11.94 -12.03 -1.65
C ALA A 573 -13.23 -12.83 -1.47
N LYS A 574 -13.14 -14.17 -1.42
CA LYS A 574 -14.30 -15.03 -1.12
C LYS A 574 -14.87 -14.78 0.27
N LYS A 575 -14.00 -14.61 1.28
CA LYS A 575 -14.43 -14.26 2.65
C LYS A 575 -15.05 -12.85 2.70
N TRP A 576 -14.50 -11.91 1.93
CA TRP A 576 -15.07 -10.57 1.80
C TRP A 576 -16.46 -10.64 1.17
N GLU A 577 -16.64 -11.38 0.08
CA GLU A 577 -17.94 -11.60 -0.55
C GLU A 577 -18.96 -12.15 0.45
N GLU A 578 -18.64 -13.23 1.16
CA GLU A 578 -19.53 -13.86 2.15
C GLU A 578 -20.03 -12.85 3.20
N VAL A 579 -19.12 -12.01 3.68
CA VAL A 579 -19.41 -10.99 4.70
C VAL A 579 -20.26 -9.84 4.14
N LEU A 580 -19.93 -9.36 2.93
CA LEU A 580 -20.68 -8.27 2.30
C LEU A 580 -22.09 -8.72 1.86
N LEU A 581 -22.26 -9.98 1.45
CA LEU A 581 -23.59 -10.55 1.18
C LEU A 581 -24.47 -10.58 2.43
N GLY A 582 -23.87 -10.78 3.61
CA GLY A 582 -24.56 -10.74 4.90
C GLY A 582 -25.24 -9.40 5.22
N LEU A 583 -24.87 -8.30 4.54
CA LEU A 583 -25.52 -6.99 4.68
C LEU A 583 -26.91 -6.91 4.07
N GLY A 584 -27.29 -7.86 3.19
CA GLY A 584 -28.65 -7.97 2.67
C GLY A 584 -29.12 -6.82 1.77
N VAL A 585 -28.20 -6.13 1.08
CA VAL A 585 -28.56 -5.08 0.11
C VAL A 585 -29.40 -5.67 -1.03
N GLU A 586 -30.51 -5.00 -1.38
CA GLU A 586 -31.44 -5.47 -2.42
C GLU A 586 -30.73 -5.75 -3.76
N GLY A 587 -31.04 -6.90 -4.38
CA GLY A 587 -30.43 -7.31 -5.64
C GLY A 587 -29.04 -7.96 -5.51
N SER A 588 -28.45 -7.97 -4.31
CA SER A 588 -27.17 -8.66 -4.07
C SER A 588 -27.30 -10.17 -4.26
N GLN A 589 -26.37 -10.74 -5.03
CA GLN A 589 -26.25 -12.17 -5.26
C GLN A 589 -24.77 -12.57 -5.14
N PRO A 590 -24.48 -13.83 -4.76
CA PRO A 590 -23.14 -14.38 -4.90
C PRO A 590 -22.63 -14.23 -6.33
N GLY A 591 -21.34 -13.98 -6.44
CA GLY A 591 -20.61 -13.93 -7.67
C GLY A 591 -20.49 -15.30 -8.34
N ILE A 592 -19.96 -15.29 -9.55
CA ILE A 592 -19.61 -16.50 -10.30
C ILE A 592 -18.09 -16.63 -10.22
N GLU A 593 -17.57 -17.80 -9.82
CA GLU A 593 -16.13 -18.02 -9.75
C GLU A 593 -15.47 -17.75 -11.12
N GLY A 594 -14.64 -16.70 -11.17
CA GLY A 594 -13.83 -16.33 -12.33
C GLY A 594 -12.35 -16.21 -11.96
N GLU A 595 -11.48 -16.25 -12.96
CA GLU A 595 -10.06 -15.97 -12.77
C GLU A 595 -9.81 -14.46 -12.79
N GLU A 596 -8.92 -13.99 -11.92
CA GLU A 596 -8.51 -12.59 -11.92
C GLU A 596 -7.89 -12.21 -13.26
N LEU A 597 -8.35 -11.09 -13.83
CA LEU A 597 -7.73 -10.53 -15.03
C LEU A 597 -6.31 -10.10 -14.68
N ALA A 598 -5.34 -10.91 -15.09
CA ALA A 598 -3.93 -10.61 -14.95
C ALA A 598 -3.66 -9.22 -15.57
N PRO A 599 -2.96 -8.32 -14.86
CA PRO A 599 -2.63 -7.01 -15.41
C PRO A 599 -1.80 -7.20 -16.68
N LEU A 600 -2.15 -6.50 -17.77
CA LEU A 600 -1.26 -6.45 -18.92
C LEU A 600 0.04 -5.77 -18.46
N ALA A 601 1.21 -6.26 -18.86
CA ALA A 601 2.51 -5.78 -18.34
C ALA A 601 2.76 -4.26 -18.49
N LYS A 602 2.00 -3.56 -19.33
CA LYS A 602 2.03 -2.10 -19.49
C LYS A 602 1.10 -1.33 -18.53
N GLU A 603 0.24 -2.02 -17.81
CA GLU A 603 -0.82 -1.44 -16.98
C GLU A 603 -0.43 -1.32 -15.50
N ASN A 604 0.57 -2.07 -14.99
CA ASN A 604 0.99 -1.97 -13.59
C ASN A 604 1.96 -0.82 -13.27
N VAL A 605 2.32 -0.01 -14.26
CA VAL A 605 3.16 1.17 -14.03
C VAL A 605 2.24 2.38 -14.02
N ALA A 606 2.14 3.07 -12.88
CA ALA A 606 1.67 4.46 -12.86
C ALA A 606 2.64 5.24 -13.75
N THR A 607 2.27 5.40 -15.01
CA THR A 607 3.12 6.07 -15.97
C THR A 607 2.78 7.54 -15.84
N PRO A 608 3.73 8.41 -15.43
CA PRO A 608 3.48 9.85 -15.46
C PRO A 608 3.16 10.34 -16.87
#